data_AF-Q9CP96-F1
#
_entry.id   AF-Q9CP96-F1
#
_cell.length_a   1.000
_cell.length_b   1.000
_cell.length_c   1.000
_cell.angle_alpha   90.00
_cell.angle_beta   90.00
_cell.angle_gamma   90.00
#
_symmetry.space_group_name_H-M   'P 1'
#
loop_
_entity.id
_entity.type
_entity.pdbx_description
1 polymer ?
#
loop_
_entity_poly.entity_id
_entity_poly.type
_entity_poly.pdbx_seq_one_letter_code
_entity_poly.pdbx_strand_id
1 'polypeptide(L)' 'MKRIWVSLMIAITACSAHAKRVTCKHFATQAEAQAYMEKYKAYHLDGDHDGEACECLLGGSSHGLARCR' A
#
# COMPACT_ATOMS: atom_id res chain seq x y z
N MET A 1 -5.11 -54.36 -19.99
CA MET A 1 -4.92 -53.95 -18.57
C MET A 1 -5.24 -52.46 -18.48
N LYS A 2 -6.45 -52.08 -18.05
CA LYS A 2 -6.94 -50.69 -18.09
C LYS A 2 -6.61 -50.01 -16.76
N ARG A 3 -5.48 -49.30 -16.69
CA ARG A 3 -5.10 -48.52 -15.50
C ARG A 3 -5.86 -47.19 -15.56
N ILE A 4 -6.90 -47.09 -14.75
CA ILE A 4 -7.71 -45.88 -14.56
C ILE A 4 -6.82 -44.87 -13.82
N TRP A 5 -6.49 -43.77 -14.48
CA TRP A 5 -5.80 -42.64 -13.86
C TRP A 5 -6.83 -41.90 -13.00
N VAL A 6 -6.78 -42.09 -11.69
CA VAL A 6 -7.54 -41.29 -10.73
C VAL A 6 -6.88 -39.91 -10.70
N SER A 7 -7.43 -38.97 -11.46
CA SER A 7 -7.04 -37.57 -11.46
C SER A 7 -7.32 -36.96 -10.09
N LEU A 8 -6.29 -36.91 -9.24
CA LEU A 8 -6.30 -36.23 -7.95
C LEU A 8 -6.39 -34.72 -8.20
N MET A 9 -7.61 -34.19 -8.27
CA MET A 9 -7.88 -32.74 -8.34
C MET A 9 -7.53 -32.11 -7.00
N ILE A 10 -6.28 -31.68 -6.85
CA ILE A 10 -5.82 -30.89 -5.71
C ILE A 10 -6.52 -29.54 -5.79
N ALA A 11 -7.51 -29.34 -4.91
CA ALA A 11 -8.12 -28.05 -4.67
C ALA A 11 -7.08 -27.14 -3.98
N ILE A 12 -6.32 -26.39 -4.75
CA ILE A 12 -5.40 -25.39 -4.22
C ILE A 12 -6.26 -24.24 -3.68
N THR A 13 -6.54 -24.27 -2.38
CA THR A 13 -7.16 -23.15 -1.68
C THR A 13 -6.15 -22.02 -1.64
N ALA A 14 -6.20 -21.12 -2.63
CA ALA A 14 -5.40 -19.91 -2.62
C ALA A 14 -5.84 -19.05 -1.43
N CYS A 15 -5.04 -19.02 -0.37
CA CYS A 15 -5.18 -17.98 0.64
C CYS A 15 -4.82 -16.65 -0.04
N SER A 16 -5.83 -15.92 -0.47
CA SER A 16 -5.67 -14.53 -0.89
C SER A 16 -5.31 -13.71 0.34
N ALA A 17 -4.02 -13.73 0.72
CA ALA A 17 -3.48 -12.84 1.72
C ALA A 17 -3.61 -11.41 1.18
N HIS A 18 -4.73 -10.77 1.49
CA HIS A 18 -4.99 -9.39 1.10
C HIS A 18 -4.07 -8.49 1.94
N ALA A 19 -2.85 -8.29 1.46
CA ALA A 19 -1.93 -7.33 2.05
C ALA A 19 -2.60 -5.95 1.96
N LYS A 20 -2.97 -5.39 3.13
CA LYS A 20 -3.53 -4.05 3.20
C LYS A 20 -2.48 -3.07 2.68
N ARG A 21 -2.85 -2.26 1.69
CA ARG A 21 -1.97 -1.22 1.18
C ARG A 21 -1.71 -0.20 2.28
N VAL A 22 -0.45 0.21 2.42
CA VAL A 22 -0.10 1.31 3.31
C VAL A 22 -0.65 2.60 2.74
N THR A 23 -1.27 3.44 3.57
CA THR A 23 -1.83 4.73 3.18
C THR A 23 -1.37 5.81 4.14
N CYS A 24 -1.61 7.08 3.82
CA CYS A 24 -1.25 8.21 4.68
C CYS A 24 -1.85 8.12 6.10
N LYS A 25 -2.99 7.43 6.28
CA LYS A 25 -3.61 7.22 7.60
C LYS A 25 -2.79 6.36 8.55
N HIS A 26 -1.77 5.66 8.06
CA HIS A 26 -0.88 4.84 8.90
C HIS A 26 0.27 5.63 9.53
N PHE A 27 0.44 6.91 9.18
CA PHE A 27 1.52 7.76 9.68
C PHE A 27 0.95 8.93 10.47
N ALA A 28 1.64 9.34 11.53
CA ALA A 28 1.25 10.52 12.31
C ALA A 28 1.77 11.81 11.66
N THR A 29 2.95 11.76 11.04
CA THR A 29 3.62 12.90 10.43
C THR A 29 3.97 12.67 8.97
N GLN A 30 4.12 13.77 8.23
CA GLN A 30 4.56 13.76 6.84
C GLN A 30 5.98 13.16 6.74
N ALA A 31 6.86 13.51 7.67
CA ALA A 31 8.25 13.02 7.67
C ALA A 31 8.34 11.48 7.77
N GLU A 32 7.47 10.85 8.57
CA GLU A 32 7.40 9.38 8.66
C GLU A 32 6.91 8.76 7.33
N ALA A 33 5.89 9.35 6.72
CA ALA A 33 5.38 8.90 5.42
C ALA A 33 6.44 9.06 4.32
N GLN A 34 7.19 10.16 4.34
CA GLN A 34 8.28 10.42 3.40
C GLN A 34 9.37 9.37 3.53
N ALA A 35 9.86 9.13 4.75
CA ALA A 35 10.88 8.10 4.99
C ALA A 35 10.41 6.70 4.54
N TYR A 36 9.12 6.39 4.74
CA TYR A 36 8.53 5.14 4.25
C TYR A 36 8.49 5.10 2.71
N MET A 37 8.07 6.19 2.05
CA MET A 37 8.06 6.30 0.59
C MET A 37 9.46 6.12 0.01
N GLU A 38 10.47 6.78 0.57
CA GLU A 38 11.85 6.70 0.10
C GLU A 38 12.44 5.29 0.24
N LYS A 39 12.17 4.66 1.40
CA LYS A 39 12.67 3.32 1.74
C LYS A 39 12.01 2.21 0.92
N TYR A 40 10.69 2.26 0.77
CA TYR A 40 9.91 1.19 0.14
C TYR A 40 9.42 1.54 -1.27
N LYS A 41 9.79 2.70 -1.79
CA LYS A 41 9.33 3.22 -3.09
C LYS A 41 7.81 3.26 -3.18
N ALA A 42 7.18 3.63 -2.05
CA ALA A 42 5.73 3.67 -1.88
C ALA A 42 5.14 4.95 -2.48
N TYR A 43 5.38 5.20 -3.76
CA TYR A 43 5.00 6.43 -4.47
C TYR A 43 3.50 6.67 -4.51
N HIS A 44 2.68 5.65 -4.24
CA HIS A 44 1.23 5.84 -4.08
C HIS A 44 0.84 6.67 -2.84
N LEU A 45 1.78 6.97 -1.94
CA LEU A 45 1.59 7.91 -0.84
C LEU A 45 1.72 9.38 -1.27
N ASP A 46 2.32 9.62 -2.42
CA ASP A 46 2.44 10.91 -3.10
C ASP A 46 1.39 10.94 -4.22
N GLY A 47 0.28 11.62 -3.95
CA GLY A 47 -0.91 11.53 -4.80
C GLY A 47 -0.77 12.29 -6.11
N ASP A 48 -0.11 13.44 -6.08
CA ASP A 48 0.12 14.34 -7.20
C ASP A 48 1.53 14.20 -7.80
N HIS A 49 2.37 13.36 -7.21
CA HIS A 49 3.69 12.96 -7.71
C HIS A 49 4.69 14.13 -7.77
N ASP A 50 4.61 15.03 -6.79
CA ASP A 50 5.51 16.19 -6.67
C ASP A 50 6.79 15.86 -5.86
N GLY A 51 6.86 14.66 -5.29
CA GLY A 51 7.96 14.17 -4.46
C GLY A 51 7.67 14.20 -2.96
N GLU A 52 6.51 14.71 -2.53
CA GLU A 52 6.12 14.83 -1.13
C GLU A 52 5.00 13.83 -0.77
N ALA A 53 5.36 12.75 -0.07
CA ALA A 53 4.39 11.79 0.45
C ALA A 53 3.48 12.45 1.47
N CYS A 54 2.17 12.26 1.32
CA CYS A 54 1.18 12.60 2.34
C CYS A 54 1.26 14.05 2.85
N GLU A 55 1.38 15.03 1.94
CA GLU A 55 1.52 16.48 2.19
C GLU A 55 0.50 17.09 3.18
N CYS A 56 -0.65 16.45 3.40
CA CYS A 56 -1.67 16.86 4.36
C CYS A 56 -1.37 16.48 5.82
N LEU A 57 -0.42 15.57 6.08
CA LEU A 57 -0.04 15.16 7.43
C LEU A 57 0.75 16.27 8.15
N LEU A 58 0.88 16.16 9.46
CA LEU A 58 1.64 17.12 10.27
C LEU A 58 3.07 17.26 9.73
N GLY A 59 3.47 18.50 9.46
CA GLY A 59 4.78 18.85 8.89
C GLY A 59 4.85 18.88 7.37
N GLY A 60 3.80 18.45 6.65
CA GLY A 60 3.73 18.55 5.20
C GLY A 60 3.46 19.96 4.70
N SER A 61 3.87 20.24 3.47
CA SER A 61 3.76 21.54 2.80
C SER A 61 2.31 22.04 2.69
N SER A 62 1.35 21.11 2.70
CA SER A 62 -0.06 21.37 2.49
C SER A 62 -0.93 21.15 3.73
N HIS A 63 -0.28 20.91 4.87
CA HIS A 63 -0.97 20.73 6.14
C HIS A 63 -1.85 21.94 6.48
N GLY A 64 -3.13 21.68 6.76
CA GLY A 64 -4.12 22.72 7.12
C GLY A 64 -4.78 23.44 5.94
N LEU A 65 -4.37 23.14 4.69
CA LEU A 65 -5.05 23.68 3.51
C LEU A 65 -6.46 23.10 3.37
N ALA A 66 -7.34 23.83 2.65
CA ALA A 66 -8.74 23.42 2.47
C ALA A 66 -8.89 22.04 1.81
N ARG A 67 -7.96 21.66 0.92
CA ARG A 67 -7.97 20.33 0.26
C ARG A 67 -7.65 19.16 1.19
N CYS A 68 -7.08 19.44 2.36
CA CYS A 68 -6.71 18.45 3.37
C CYS A 68 -7.78 18.28 4.46
N ARG A 69 -8.96 18.89 4.30
CA ARG A 69 -10.09 18.87 5.25
C ARG A 69 -11.25 18.03 4.74
#